data_AF-A0A9P8BZG1-F1
#
_entry.id   AF-A0A9P8BZG1-F1
#
_cell.length_a   1.000
_cell.length_b   1.000
_cell.length_c   1.000
_cell.angle_alpha   90.00
_cell.angle_beta   90.00
_cell.angle_gamma   90.00
#
_symmetry.space_group_name_H-M   'P 1'
#
loop_
_entity.id
_entity.type
_entity.pdbx_description
1 polymer ?
#
loop_
_entity_poly.entity_id
_entity_poly.type
_entity_poly.pdbx_seq_one_letter_code
_entity_poly.pdbx_strand_id
1 'polypeptide(L)'
;SYDKGETWVVVHTWEGNCPRVAAPGRVTNVYDVNQDYTFTIPKKFPTGHRVIFAWVWINASGNREYYMSYTSVDIIGNRRRT
;
A
#
# COMPACT_ATOMS: atom_id res chain seq x y z
N SER A 1 -2.15 -6.02 -7.85
CA SER A 1 -2.61 -7.05 -8.78
C SER A 1 -1.79 -7.01 -10.06
N TYR A 2 -1.29 -8.17 -10.52
CA TYR A 2 -0.63 -8.34 -11.82
C TYR A 2 -1.59 -8.85 -12.91
N ASP A 3 -2.82 -9.20 -12.53
CA ASP A 3 -3.85 -9.85 -13.34
C ASP A 3 -5.12 -8.98 -13.45
N LYS A 4 -4.93 -7.67 -13.63
CA LYS A 4 -6.02 -6.70 -13.90
C LYS A 4 -7.09 -6.61 -12.81
N GLY A 5 -6.74 -6.95 -11.57
CA GLY A 5 -7.60 -6.83 -10.40
C GLY A 5 -8.28 -8.13 -9.98
N GLU A 6 -8.03 -9.26 -10.67
CA GLU A 6 -8.59 -10.56 -10.30
C GLU A 6 -8.03 -11.06 -8.96
N THR A 7 -6.72 -10.92 -8.73
CA THR A 7 -6.08 -11.31 -7.46
C THR A 7 -5.18 -10.22 -6.88
N TRP A 8 -5.09 -10.25 -5.55
CA TRP A 8 -4.37 -9.25 -4.77
C TRP A 8 -3.41 -9.91 -3.79
N VAL A 9 -2.27 -9.27 -3.59
CA VAL A 9 -1.29 -9.63 -2.57
C VAL A 9 -1.07 -8.41 -1.69
N VAL A 10 -1.20 -8.58 -0.38
CA VAL A 10 -0.90 -7.51 0.59
C VAL A 10 0.61 -7.36 0.68
N VAL A 11 1.10 -6.15 0.38
CA VAL A 11 2.53 -5.82 0.41
C VAL A 11 2.97 -5.19 1.74
N HIS A 12 2.04 -4.51 2.42
CA HIS A 12 2.27 -3.86 3.70
C HIS A 12 0.92 -3.62 4.40
N THR A 13 0.91 -3.72 5.73
CA THR A 13 -0.24 -3.36 6.56
C THR A 13 0.24 -2.44 7.68
N TRP A 14 -0.53 -1.38 7.94
CA TRP A 14 -0.42 -0.62 9.19
C TRP A 14 -1.61 -0.98 10.05
N GLU A 15 -1.35 -1.60 11.21
CA GLU A 15 -2.41 -2.03 12.13
C GLU A 15 -2.52 -1.06 13.31
N GLY A 16 -3.76 -0.88 13.76
CA GLY A 16 -4.12 0.02 14.84
C GLY A 16 -4.36 1.46 14.37
N ASN A 17 -5.16 2.19 15.16
CA ASN A 17 -5.40 3.63 15.04
C ASN A 17 -6.15 4.07 13.77
N CYS A 18 -6.53 5.35 13.71
CA CYS A 18 -6.87 6.07 12.49
C CYS A 18 -5.52 6.37 11.82
N PRO A 19 -5.13 5.61 10.77
CA PRO A 19 -3.77 5.62 10.28
C PRO A 19 -3.49 7.01 9.71
N ARG A 20 -2.64 7.76 10.41
CA ARG A 20 -2.06 9.02 9.96
C ARG A 20 -0.57 8.87 9.97
N VAL A 21 0.13 9.61 9.11
CA VAL A 21 1.60 9.52 9.04
C VAL A 21 2.24 10.34 10.16
N ALA A 22 3.07 9.70 10.98
CA ALA A 22 3.87 10.37 12.02
C ALA A 22 5.28 10.72 11.51
N ALA A 23 5.83 9.79 10.74
CA ALA A 23 7.13 9.86 10.07
C ALA A 23 7.12 8.83 8.92
N PRO A 24 8.05 8.91 7.95
CA PRO A 24 8.15 7.88 6.91
C PRO A 24 8.16 6.46 7.50
N GLY A 25 7.19 5.65 7.10
CA GLY A 25 7.00 4.27 7.54
C GLY A 25 6.39 4.09 8.94
N ARG A 26 6.02 5.17 9.65
CA ARG A 26 5.41 5.10 10.99
C ARG A 26 4.06 5.82 11.04
N VAL A 27 3.08 5.19 11.65
CA VAL A 27 1.71 5.73 11.80
C VAL A 27 1.40 6.20 13.22
N THR A 28 0.48 7.16 13.35
CA THR A 28 -0.05 7.73 14.61
C THR A 28 -1.55 8.01 14.50
N ASN A 29 -2.18 8.40 15.61
CA ASN A 29 -3.54 8.95 15.68
C ASN A 29 -3.58 10.48 15.73
N VAL A 30 -2.42 11.12 15.88
CA VAL A 30 -2.35 12.59 15.99
C VAL A 30 -2.66 13.19 14.63
N TYR A 31 -3.55 14.19 14.62
CA TYR A 31 -3.92 14.88 13.39
C TYR A 31 -2.71 15.59 12.77
N ASP A 32 -2.47 15.32 11.49
CA ASP A 32 -1.49 16.00 10.63
C ASP A 32 -2.04 16.07 9.21
N VAL A 33 -1.64 17.10 8.46
CA VAL A 33 -2.01 17.31 7.06
C VAL A 33 -1.16 16.47 6.10
N ASN A 34 0.06 16.09 6.50
CA ASN A 34 0.93 15.22 5.72
C ASN A 34 0.48 13.76 5.86
N GLN A 35 0.20 13.12 4.73
CA GLN A 35 -0.26 11.73 4.65
C GLN A 35 0.59 10.91 3.67
N ASP A 36 1.90 11.15 3.66
CA ASP A 36 2.86 10.44 2.81
C ASP A 36 3.24 9.05 3.36
N TYR A 37 2.50 8.03 2.95
CA TYR A 37 2.77 6.64 3.33
C TYR A 37 3.97 6.09 2.56
N THR A 38 4.94 5.54 3.29
CA THR A 38 6.13 4.91 2.71
C THR A 38 6.27 3.48 3.22
N PHE A 39 6.55 2.56 2.30
CA PHE A 39 6.80 1.16 2.57
C PHE A 39 7.74 0.60 1.49
N THR A 40 8.34 -0.55 1.76
CA THR A 40 9.26 -1.19 0.80
C THR A 40 8.58 -2.39 0.15
N ILE A 41 8.63 -2.48 -1.18
CA ILE A 41 8.16 -3.66 -1.90
C ILE A 41 9.16 -4.80 -1.67
N PRO A 42 8.71 -6.00 -1.24
CA PRO A 42 9.60 -7.13 -1.05
C PRO A 42 10.34 -7.52 -2.34
N LYS A 43 11.64 -7.82 -2.25
CA LYS A 43 12.53 -8.11 -3.40
C LYS A 43 12.06 -9.26 -4.31
N LYS A 44 11.17 -10.13 -3.82
CA LYS A 44 10.62 -11.27 -4.56
C LYS A 44 9.52 -10.90 -5.56
N PHE A 45 9.02 -9.66 -5.51
CA PHE A 45 8.00 -9.22 -6.45
C PHE A 45 8.59 -9.10 -7.86
N PRO A 46 7.95 -9.70 -8.88
CA PRO A 46 8.46 -9.65 -10.24
C PRO A 46 8.37 -8.23 -10.81
N THR A 47 9.29 -7.91 -11.71
CA THR A 47 9.14 -6.72 -12.56
C THR A 47 7.83 -6.82 -13.33
N GLY A 48 7.06 -5.74 -13.40
CA GLY A 48 5.81 -5.69 -14.15
C GLY A 48 5.46 -4.28 -14.58
N HIS A 49 4.82 -4.17 -15.74
CA HIS A 49 4.31 -2.90 -16.27
C HIS A 49 2.81 -2.80 -16.02
N ARG A 50 2.32 -1.61 -15.67
CA ARG A 50 0.90 -1.33 -15.40
C ARG A 50 0.28 -2.30 -14.38
N VAL A 51 1.04 -2.65 -13.34
CA VAL A 51 0.56 -3.41 -12.19
C VAL A 51 -0.41 -2.53 -11.41
N ILE A 52 -1.56 -3.07 -10.99
CA ILE A 52 -2.52 -2.29 -10.20
C ILE A 52 -2.06 -2.27 -8.74
N PHE A 53 -1.79 -1.09 -8.22
CA PHE A 53 -1.61 -0.84 -6.80
C PHE A 53 -2.92 -0.33 -6.21
N ALA A 54 -3.27 -0.80 -5.01
CA ALA A 54 -4.42 -0.32 -4.27
C ALA A 54 -4.01 0.05 -2.84
N TRP A 55 -4.43 1.24 -2.42
CA TRP A 55 -4.41 1.66 -1.03
C TRP A 55 -5.81 1.50 -0.46
N VAL A 56 -5.90 0.80 0.67
CA VAL A 56 -7.17 0.51 1.34
C VAL A 56 -7.08 0.99 2.78
N TRP A 57 -8.15 1.65 3.22
CA TRP A 57 -8.37 1.93 4.63
C TRP A 57 -9.68 1.30 5.07
N ILE A 58 -9.62 0.54 6.15
CA ILE A 58 -10.76 -0.14 6.75
C ILE A 58 -10.90 0.37 8.18
N ASN A 59 -12.06 0.89 8.53
CA ASN A 59 -12.32 1.28 9.90
C ASN A 59 -12.52 0.01 10.76
N ALA A 60 -11.65 -0.18 11.75
CA ALA A 60 -11.63 -1.37 12.59
C ALA A 60 -12.80 -1.41 13.60
N SER A 61 -13.33 -0.24 13.99
CA SER A 61 -14.35 -0.13 15.06
C SER A 61 -15.28 1.07 14.86
N GLY A 62 -16.50 0.97 15.36
CA GLY A 62 -17.52 2.01 15.15
C GLY A 62 -18.26 1.79 13.84
N ASN A 63 -18.36 2.83 13.00
CA ASN A 63 -18.99 2.71 11.70
C ASN A 63 -18.14 1.87 10.75
N ARG A 64 -18.75 0.86 10.13
CA ARG A 64 -18.06 0.01 9.15
C ARG A 64 -17.85 0.82 7.87
N GLU A 65 -16.62 1.25 7.67
CA GLU A 65 -16.20 2.04 6.51
C GLU A 65 -15.07 1.32 5.78
N TYR A 66 -15.14 1.40 4.44
CA TYR A 66 -14.16 0.84 3.55
C TYR A 66 -13.86 1.87 2.45
N TYR A 67 -12.62 2.32 2.39
CA TYR A 67 -12.14 3.24 1.37
C TYR A 67 -11.03 2.58 0.56
N MET A 68 -11.07 2.78 -0.75
CA MET A 68 -10.09 2.21 -1.68
C MET A 68 -9.75 3.23 -2.74
N SER A 69 -8.46 3.44 -2.95
CA SER A 69 -7.91 4.19 -4.08
C SER A 69 -6.94 3.28 -4.83
N TYR A 70 -7.01 3.29 -6.15
CA TYR A 70 -6.16 2.45 -7.00
C TYR A 70 -5.47 3.27 -8.08
N THR A 71 -4.29 2.80 -8.49
CA THR A 71 -3.52 3.38 -9.58
C THR A 71 -2.68 2.32 -10.27
N SER A 72 -2.33 2.54 -11.53
CA SER A 72 -1.38 1.69 -12.25
C SER A 72 0.05 2.14 -11.98
N VAL A 73 0.93 1.20 -11.67
CA VAL A 73 2.36 1.45 -11.41
C VAL A 73 3.23 0.50 -12.22
N ASP A 74 4.48 0.90 -12.43
CA ASP A 74 5.53 0.01 -12.92
C ASP A 74 6.38 -0.46 -11.73
N ILE A 75 6.48 -1.78 -11.56
CA ILE A 75 7.35 -2.40 -10.55
C ILE A 75 8.66 -2.76 -11.23
N ILE A 76 9.76 -2.16 -10.77
CA ILE A 76 11.10 -2.39 -11.31
C ILE A 76 11.90 -3.22 -10.31
N GLY A 77 12.08 -4.51 -10.62
CA GLY A 77 12.96 -5.39 -9.88
C GLY A 77 14.41 -5.31 -10.38
N ASN A 78 15.36 -5.59 -9.49
CA ASN A 78 16.76 -5.78 -9.86
C ASN A 78 16.92 -7.14 -10.57
N ARG A 79 16.75 -7.17 -11.90
CA ARG A 79 17.10 -8.34 -12.70
C ARG A 79 18.62 -8.48 -12.69
N ARG A 80 19.17 -9.46 -11.97
CA ARG A 80 20.54 -9.92 -12.26
C ARG A 80 20.52 -10.39 -13.72
N ARG A 81 21.20 -9.66 -14.62
CA ARG A 81 21.59 -10.19 -15.93
C ARG A 81 22.50 -11.37 -15.66
N THR A 82 21.97 -12.58 -15.76
CA THR A 82 22.74 -13.79 -16.02
C THR A 82 22.94 -13.91 -17.52
#